data_AF-U1ZTS3-F1
#
_entry.id   AF-U1ZTS3-F1
#
_cell.length_a   1.000
_cell.length_b   1.000
_cell.length_c   1.000
_cell.angle_alpha   90.00
_cell.angle_beta   90.00
_cell.angle_gamma   90.00
#
_symmetry.space_group_name_H-M   'P 1'
#
loop_
_entity.id
_entity.type
_entity.pdbx_description
1 polymer ?
#
loop_
_entity_poly.entity_id
_entity_poly.type
_entity_poly.pdbx_seq_one_letter_code
_entity_poly.pdbx_strand_id
1 'polypeptide(L)'
;PAAPLASATGGRLRVAPRDEYMAAFSEVDAPDFGIAPVGADLQDAKPEAAAPQVDLSQFSLAPVGSDMGQAKAAPAAPPPDTSHLKLQE
;
A
#
# COMPACT_ATOMS: atom_id res chain seq x y z
N PRO A 1 12.52 4.28 -11.84
CA PRO A 1 12.16 4.62 -13.24
C PRO A 1 11.41 3.42 -13.83
N ALA A 2 10.14 3.61 -14.22
CA ALA A 2 9.33 2.53 -14.81
C ALA A 2 9.73 2.34 -16.29
N ALA A 3 10.04 1.11 -16.68
CA ALA A 3 10.35 0.75 -18.07
C ALA A 3 9.09 0.87 -18.94
N PRO A 4 9.21 1.25 -20.23
CA PRO A 4 8.06 1.35 -21.11
C PRO A 4 7.48 -0.05 -21.37
N LEU A 5 6.17 -0.19 -21.21
CA LEU A 5 5.43 -1.39 -21.60
C LEU A 5 5.44 -1.48 -23.12
N ALA A 6 6.17 -2.45 -23.67
CA ALA A 6 6.04 -2.78 -25.08
C ALA A 6 4.65 -3.39 -25.30
N SER A 7 3.73 -2.62 -25.89
CA SER A 7 2.49 -3.17 -26.41
C SER A 7 2.83 -4.22 -27.46
N ALA A 8 2.64 -5.50 -27.13
CA ALA A 8 2.72 -6.56 -28.10
C ALA A 8 1.66 -6.27 -29.17
N THR A 9 2.12 -5.94 -30.38
CA THR A 9 1.24 -5.77 -31.53
C THR A 9 0.73 -7.16 -31.89
N GLY A 10 -0.46 -7.48 -31.37
CA GLY A 10 -1.00 -8.83 -31.34
C GLY A 10 -1.28 -9.39 -32.74
N GLY A 11 -0.48 -10.37 -33.15
CA GLY A 11 -0.87 -11.31 -34.21
C GLY A 11 -1.95 -12.28 -33.73
N ARG A 12 -2.34 -13.24 -34.57
CA ARG A 12 -3.16 -14.38 -34.15
C ARG A 12 -2.25 -15.52 -33.71
N LEU A 13 -2.54 -16.10 -32.54
CA LEU A 13 -1.77 -17.21 -32.01
C LEU A 13 -2.00 -18.47 -32.85
N ARG A 14 -0.93 -19.01 -33.45
CA ARG A 14 -0.94 -20.29 -34.17
C ARG A 14 -0.34 -21.37 -33.28
N VAL A 15 -1.19 -22.21 -32.68
CA VAL A 15 -0.74 -23.35 -31.87
C VAL A 15 -0.74 -24.62 -32.72
N ALA A 16 0.41 -25.29 -32.81
CA ALA A 16 0.47 -26.64 -33.35
C ALA A 16 -0.09 -27.63 -32.31
N PRO A 17 -1.11 -28.44 -32.66
CA PRO A 17 -1.65 -29.41 -31.71
C PRO A 17 -0.59 -30.41 -31.26
N ARG A 18 -0.45 -30.59 -29.95
CA ARG A 18 0.45 -31.60 -29.37
C ARG A 18 -0.19 -32.99 -29.23
N ASP A 19 -1.51 -33.03 -29.13
CA ASP A 19 -2.33 -34.22 -28.87
C ASP A 19 -3.73 -34.03 -29.46
N GLU A 20 -4.53 -35.12 -29.51
CA GLU A 20 -5.90 -35.11 -30.05
C GLU A 20 -6.83 -34.16 -29.29
N TYR A 21 -6.60 -33.98 -27.98
CA TYR A 21 -7.40 -33.08 -27.16
C TYR A 21 -7.15 -31.61 -27.54
N MET A 22 -5.89 -31.21 -27.74
CA MET A 22 -5.51 -29.88 -28.21
C MET A 22 -5.91 -29.64 -29.67
N ALA A 23 -6.03 -30.69 -30.49
CA ALA A 23 -6.48 -30.56 -31.88
C ALA A 23 -7.93 -30.01 -32.00
N ALA A 24 -8.77 -30.25 -30.99
CA ALA A 24 -10.11 -29.68 -30.92
C ALA A 24 -10.14 -28.14 -30.90
N PHE A 25 -9.01 -27.50 -30.58
CA PHE A 25 -8.87 -26.04 -30.53
C PHE A 25 -8.05 -25.47 -31.72
N SER A 26 -7.76 -26.28 -32.74
CA SER A 26 -6.93 -25.86 -33.90
C SER A 26 -7.53 -24.71 -34.73
N GLU A 27 -8.85 -24.54 -34.68
CA GLU A 27 -9.58 -23.48 -35.36
C GLU A 27 -9.90 -22.28 -34.45
N VAL A 28 -9.42 -22.28 -33.20
CA VAL A 28 -9.66 -21.18 -32.25
C VAL A 28 -8.87 -19.95 -32.68
N ASP A 29 -9.58 -18.88 -33.01
CA ASP A 29 -9.00 -17.59 -33.38
C ASP A 29 -8.71 -16.73 -32.14
N ALA A 30 -7.52 -16.91 -31.55
CA ALA A 30 -7.09 -16.18 -30.36
C ALA A 30 -6.04 -15.09 -30.70
N PRO A 31 -6.11 -13.91 -30.05
CA PRO A 31 -4.99 -12.98 -30.05
C PRO A 31 -3.74 -13.61 -29.41
N ASP A 32 -2.57 -13.31 -29.97
CA ASP A 32 -1.29 -13.70 -29.41
C ASP A 32 -0.92 -12.79 -28.22
N PHE A 33 -1.49 -13.14 -27.05
CA PHE A 33 -1.11 -12.52 -25.79
C PHE A 33 0.24 -13.08 -25.34
N GLY A 34 1.28 -12.23 -25.40
CA GLY A 34 2.57 -12.57 -24.82
C GLY A 34 2.51 -12.78 -23.30
N ILE A 35 3.55 -13.43 -22.76
CA ILE A 35 3.67 -13.63 -21.31
C ILE A 35 4.33 -12.41 -20.68
N ALA A 36 3.64 -11.78 -19.74
CA ALA A 36 4.19 -10.68 -18.97
C ALA A 36 5.34 -11.17 -18.06
N PRO A 37 6.38 -10.35 -17.83
CA PRO A 37 7.48 -10.72 -16.95
C PRO A 37 7.00 -10.89 -15.49
N VAL A 38 7.80 -11.61 -14.69
CA VAL A 38 7.48 -11.84 -13.27
C VAL A 38 7.39 -10.49 -12.54
N GLY A 39 6.29 -10.31 -11.79
CA GLY A 39 6.04 -9.08 -11.04
C GLY A 39 5.49 -7.93 -11.88
N ALA A 40 5.22 -8.14 -13.18
CA ALA A 40 4.49 -7.17 -13.98
C ALA A 40 3.08 -6.98 -13.42
N ASP A 41 2.64 -5.72 -13.34
CA ASP A 41 1.25 -5.40 -13.09
C ASP A 41 0.43 -5.74 -14.33
N LEU A 42 -0.61 -6.55 -14.15
CA LEU A 42 -1.55 -6.95 -15.21
C LEU A 42 -2.84 -6.13 -15.18
N GLN A 43 -2.97 -5.21 -14.23
CA GLN A 43 -4.14 -4.34 -14.13
C GLN A 43 -4.05 -3.22 -15.17
N ASP A 44 -5.22 -2.79 -15.64
CA ASP A 44 -5.32 -1.59 -16.44
C ASP A 44 -4.82 -0.38 -15.66
N ALA A 45 -4.27 0.60 -16.38
CA ALA A 45 -3.84 1.85 -15.78
C ALA A 45 -5.02 2.52 -15.07
N LYS A 46 -4.95 2.54 -13.74
CA LYS A 46 -5.95 3.22 -12.93
C LYS A 46 -5.72 4.73 -12.99
N PRO A 47 -6.77 5.55 -13.15
CA PRO A 47 -6.63 7.00 -13.02
C PRO A 47 -6.12 7.37 -11.63
N GLU A 48 -5.36 8.45 -11.56
CA GLU A 48 -4.84 9.00 -10.30
C GLU A 48 -5.98 9.23 -9.30
N ALA A 49 -5.74 8.90 -8.03
CA ALA A 49 -6.76 9.08 -7.00
C ALA A 49 -7.00 10.58 -6.78
N ALA A 50 -8.26 11.02 -6.94
CA ALA A 50 -8.62 12.37 -6.60
C ALA A 50 -8.44 12.60 -5.09
N ALA A 51 -7.80 13.73 -4.73
CA ALA A 51 -7.64 14.10 -3.33
C ALA A 51 -9.03 14.30 -2.69
N PRO A 52 -9.23 13.83 -1.44
CA PRO A 52 -10.48 14.04 -0.73
C PRO A 52 -10.68 15.54 -0.45
N GLN A 53 -11.90 16.02 -0.69
CA GLN A 53 -12.30 17.38 -0.33
C GLN A 53 -12.54 17.44 1.18
N VAL A 54 -11.55 17.93 1.94
CA VAL A 54 -11.65 18.09 3.38
C VAL A 54 -12.01 19.53 3.73
N ASP A 55 -13.08 19.71 4.51
CA ASP A 55 -13.46 21.02 5.05
C ASP A 55 -12.72 21.29 6.37
N LEU A 56 -11.71 22.14 6.30
CA LEU A 56 -10.89 22.54 7.43
C LEU A 56 -11.37 23.84 8.10
N SER A 57 -12.48 24.43 7.66
CA SER A 57 -12.95 25.74 8.13
C SER A 57 -13.21 25.81 9.64
N GLN A 58 -13.53 24.67 10.25
CA GLN A 58 -13.78 24.55 11.70
C GLN A 58 -12.50 24.35 12.53
N PHE A 59 -11.36 24.09 11.91
CA PHE A 59 -10.10 23.84 12.61
C PHE A 59 -9.18 25.06 12.56
N SER A 60 -8.54 25.36 13.69
CA SER A 60 -7.50 26.39 13.78
C SER A 60 -6.19 25.74 14.16
N LEU A 61 -5.09 26.17 13.53
CA LEU A 61 -3.75 25.70 13.88
C LEU A 61 -3.25 26.45 15.11
N ALA A 62 -2.75 25.71 16.10
CA ALA A 62 -2.14 26.31 17.28
C ALA A 62 -0.73 26.87 16.97
N PRO A 63 -0.25 27.87 17.74
CA PRO A 63 1.11 28.38 17.59
C PRO A 63 2.17 27.29 17.73
N VAL A 64 3.31 27.48 17.06
CA VAL A 64 4.47 26.59 17.20
C VAL A 64 4.90 26.51 18.66
N GLY A 65 5.13 25.30 19.16
CA GLY A 65 5.47 25.06 20.56
C GLY A 65 4.27 25.00 21.52
N SER A 66 3.04 25.15 21.05
CA SER A 66 1.86 24.79 21.84
C SER A 66 1.78 23.27 21.99
N ASP A 67 1.92 22.80 23.23
CA ASP A 67 1.55 21.45 23.59
C ASP A 67 0.04 21.26 23.40
N MET A 68 -0.35 20.24 22.62
CA MET A 68 -1.74 19.96 22.24
C MET A 68 -2.49 19.20 23.33
N GLY A 69 -2.43 19.73 24.55
CA GLY A 69 -3.06 19.17 25.73
C GLY A 69 -2.38 17.88 26.16
N GLN A 70 -1.28 17.99 26.90
CA GLN A 70 -0.81 16.89 27.74
C GLN A 70 -2.01 16.34 28.55
N ALA A 71 -2.23 15.03 28.46
CA ALA A 71 -3.18 14.34 29.34
C ALA A 71 -2.83 14.70 30.79
N LYS A 72 -3.84 15.05 31.59
CA LYS A 72 -3.63 15.46 32.98
C LYS A 72 -2.80 14.39 33.70
N ALA A 73 -1.62 14.78 34.18
CA ALA A 73 -0.76 13.88 34.91
C ALA A 73 -1.52 13.29 36.10
N ALA A 74 -1.40 11.97 36.29
CA ALA A 74 -1.94 11.32 37.46
C ALA A 74 -1.38 12.01 38.73
N PRO A 75 -2.15 12.09 39.82
CA PRO A 75 -1.64 12.59 41.08
C PRO A 75 -0.37 11.81 41.47
N ALA A 76 0.61 12.50 42.06
CA ALA A 76 1.82 11.85 42.55
C ALA A 76 1.45 10.74 43.55
N ALA A 77 2.11 9.59 43.44
CA ALA A 77 1.96 8.52 44.42
C ALA A 77 2.41 9.01 45.81
N PRO A 78 1.86 8.45 46.91
CA PRO A 78 2.37 8.70 48.24
C PRO A 78 3.89 8.47 48.31
N PRO A 79 4.64 9.29 49.06
CA PRO A 79 6.06 9.05 49.26
C PRO A 79 6.28 7.66 49.86
N PRO A 80 7.38 6.97 49.49
CA PRO A 80 7.73 5.70 50.10
C PRO A 80 8.01 5.89 51.60
N ASP A 81 7.76 4.85 52.40
CA ASP A 81 8.06 4.89 53.84
C ASP A 81 9.58 4.92 54.07
N THR A 82 10.05 6.04 54.62
CA THR A 82 11.46 6.28 54.95
C THR A 82 11.77 6.11 56.43
N SER A 83 10.82 5.64 57.25
CA SER A 83 10.96 5.58 58.72
C SER A 83 12.11 4.69 59.21
N HIS A 84 12.62 3.81 58.33
CA HIS A 84 13.73 2.90 58.63
C HIS A 84 15.08 3.33 58.04
N LEU A 85 15.15 4.46 57.33
CA LEU A 85 16.42 4.99 56.81
C LEU A 85 17.20 5.67 57.93
N LYS A 86 18.47 5.29 58.10
CA LYS A 86 19.41 5.92 59.03
C LYS A 86 20.70 6.29 58.29
N LEU A 87 21.21 7.48 58.52
CA LEU A 87 22.51 7.91 58.03
C LEU A 87 23.58 7.44 59.03
N GLN A 88 24.58 6.69 58.56
CA GLN A 88 25.78 6.38 59.35
C GLN A 88 26.83 7.47 59.08
N GLU A 89 27.56 7.87 60.14
CA GLU A 89 28.77 8.70 60.01
C GLU A 89 29.94 7.93 59.40
#